data_AF-A0A7C1XUD6-F1
#
_entry.id   AF-A0A7C1XUD6-F1
#
_cell.length_a   1.000
_cell.length_b   1.000
_cell.length_c   1.000
_cell.angle_alpha   90.00
_cell.angle_beta   90.00
_cell.angle_gamma   90.00
#
_symmetry.space_group_name_H-M   'P 1'
#
loop_
_entity.id
_entity.type
_entity.pdbx_description
1 polymer ?
#
loop_
_entity_poly.entity_id
_entity_poly.type
_entity_poly.pdbx_seq_one_letter_code
_entity_poly.pdbx_strand_id
1 'polypeptide(L)'
;MSKAQQQERIRIYPRSVHGRFRMLKYAILVLAYGVYFLLPWLPWERTDSPPQAVLFDLVGRHFYIFDLVVYAQDIFWLAGVLVIAALLLFFVTGIAGRVFCGYFCFQTLWTDVFMFIERRVQGDRNARIKLAAAPWTANKILRMGLTHLLWLLVAFLTGLTFTLYWGYAPELLADMFRGAAPFPAYATTLFLTLTTYVMAGLAREQVCTYMCPYARFQGVMFDEDTLVVAYDRERGEGPAGRHKPAKGLMTQDERHAAGHGDCIDCGFCVQVCPMGIDIRNGLQYQCISCALCIDACDTVMDAIKYPRGLVRYSSERGMEGKKTRYFKPRNIGYGLVLILSITGLVWSVATRATVELTVRQIRQPISVTLSDGSEQNRYEIKISNKTEELVEYRLLVEGLPGAQLDVGGENRFQMRPESHIQFIARVRLPPEQLRAERLPFKFVLVPFDEESVHAVEWEAFFFVSRQRVKQGS
;
A
#
# COMPACT_ATOMS: atom_id res chain seq x y z
N MET A 1 31.48 -11.99 33.10
CA MET A 1 30.79 -11.61 31.85
C MET A 1 31.10 -10.15 31.59
N SER A 2 31.91 -9.88 30.56
CA SER A 2 32.52 -8.57 30.33
C SER A 2 31.47 -7.49 30.04
N LYS A 3 31.76 -6.26 30.48
CA LYS A 3 31.15 -4.99 30.06
C LYS A 3 31.43 -4.68 28.57
N ALA A 4 31.25 -5.67 27.70
CA ALA A 4 31.35 -5.54 26.26
C ALA A 4 29.92 -5.44 25.71
N GLN A 5 29.63 -4.35 25.01
CA GLN A 5 28.47 -4.15 24.13
C GLN A 5 27.14 -3.70 24.75
N GLN A 6 27.16 -2.81 25.75
CA GLN A 6 26.06 -1.85 25.89
C GLN A 6 26.48 -0.57 25.19
N GLN A 7 26.32 -0.54 23.87
CA GLN A 7 26.56 0.66 23.08
C GLN A 7 25.46 1.66 23.45
N GLU A 8 25.79 2.58 24.34
CA GLU A 8 24.87 3.59 24.84
C GLU A 8 24.29 4.37 23.65
N ARG A 9 22.95 4.39 23.53
CA ARG A 9 22.27 5.00 22.38
C ARG A 9 22.60 6.50 22.33
N ILE A 10 23.38 6.90 21.34
CA ILE A 10 23.62 8.32 21.06
C ILE A 10 22.36 8.87 20.39
N ARG A 11 21.58 9.67 21.12
CA ARG A 11 20.38 10.32 20.56
C ARG A 11 20.77 11.33 19.49
N ILE A 12 20.21 11.18 18.31
CA ILE A 12 20.48 12.05 17.16
C ILE A 12 19.57 13.28 17.24
N TYR A 13 20.17 14.46 17.04
CA TYR A 13 19.46 15.74 16.95
C TYR A 13 19.68 16.37 15.58
N PRO A 14 18.87 16.01 14.56
CA PRO A 14 19.01 16.54 13.21
C PRO A 14 18.77 18.04 13.14
N ARG A 15 19.70 18.78 12.57
CA ARG A 15 19.61 20.23 12.32
C ARG A 15 18.65 20.53 11.17
N SER A 16 18.02 21.70 11.22
CA SER A 16 17.20 22.20 10.12
C SER A 16 18.06 22.56 8.88
N VAL A 17 17.49 22.40 7.69
CA VAL A 17 18.12 22.75 6.42
C VAL A 17 17.06 23.27 5.47
N HIS A 18 17.44 24.14 4.53
CA HIS A 18 16.59 24.65 3.46
C HIS A 18 17.22 24.25 2.12
N GLY A 19 16.39 23.95 1.13
CA GLY A 19 16.86 23.54 -0.19
C GLY A 19 15.79 22.77 -0.96
N ARG A 20 16.16 22.32 -2.16
CA ARG A 20 15.25 21.66 -3.11
C ARG A 20 14.70 20.35 -2.57
N PHE A 21 15.54 19.52 -1.95
CA PHE A 21 15.12 18.20 -1.48
C PHE A 21 14.28 18.31 -0.21
N ARG A 22 14.59 19.28 0.66
CA ARG A 22 13.74 19.63 1.79
C ARG A 22 12.36 20.10 1.33
N MET A 23 12.28 20.96 0.32
CA MET A 23 10.99 21.39 -0.25
C MET A 23 10.22 20.23 -0.85
N LEU A 24 10.88 19.37 -1.64
CA LEU A 24 10.26 18.16 -2.20
C LEU A 24 9.71 17.24 -1.11
N LYS A 25 10.46 17.01 -0.02
CA LYS A 25 9.96 16.23 1.12
C LYS A 25 8.76 16.88 1.80
N TYR A 26 8.70 18.21 1.90
CA TYR A 26 7.51 18.89 2.43
C TYR A 26 6.31 18.76 1.50
N ALA A 27 6.51 18.89 0.18
CA ALA A 27 5.44 18.68 -0.80
C ALA A 27 4.87 17.26 -0.72
N ILE A 28 5.73 16.25 -0.67
CA ILE A 28 5.32 14.83 -0.54
C ILE A 28 4.65 14.59 0.81
N LEU A 29 5.15 15.19 1.90
CA LEU A 29 4.52 15.08 3.21
C LEU A 29 3.11 15.65 3.21
N VAL A 30 2.92 16.86 2.67
CA VAL A 30 1.60 17.51 2.56
C VAL A 30 0.68 16.69 1.67
N LEU A 31 1.16 16.18 0.53
CA LEU A 31 0.37 15.33 -0.35
C LEU A 31 -0.05 14.03 0.34
N ALA A 32 0.88 13.29 0.94
CA ALA A 32 0.61 12.02 1.59
C ALA A 32 -0.32 12.18 2.80
N TYR A 33 -0.11 13.22 3.62
CA TYR A 33 -1.00 13.52 4.74
C TYR A 33 -2.36 14.01 4.24
N GLY A 34 -2.41 14.84 3.21
CA GLY A 34 -3.67 15.28 2.60
C GLY A 34 -4.49 14.10 2.12
N VAL A 35 -3.89 13.19 1.35
CA VAL A 35 -4.55 11.96 0.89
C VAL A 35 -5.00 11.10 2.08
N TYR A 36 -4.12 10.83 3.04
CA TYR A 36 -4.43 9.95 4.15
C TYR A 36 -5.50 10.51 5.12
N PHE A 37 -5.41 11.80 5.46
CA PHE A 37 -6.32 12.42 6.44
C PHE A 37 -7.63 12.89 5.84
N LEU A 38 -7.70 13.19 4.53
CA LEU A 38 -8.90 13.78 3.91
C LEU A 38 -9.74 12.77 3.14
N LEU A 39 -9.18 11.66 2.62
CA LEU A 39 -9.94 10.70 1.82
C LEU A 39 -11.18 10.13 2.54
N PRO A 40 -11.16 9.78 3.85
CA PRO A 40 -12.37 9.32 4.54
C PRO A 40 -13.47 10.38 4.64
N TRP A 41 -13.13 11.66 4.50
CA TRP A 41 -14.06 12.79 4.60
C TRP A 41 -14.57 13.27 3.25
N LEU A 42 -14.04 12.74 2.14
CA LEU A 42 -14.45 13.12 0.80
C LEU A 42 -15.81 12.47 0.49
N PRO A 43 -16.90 13.25 0.36
CA PRO A 43 -18.20 12.69 0.00
C PRO A 43 -18.13 12.12 -1.41
N TRP A 44 -18.67 10.92 -1.59
CA TRP A 44 -18.76 10.25 -2.89
C TRP A 44 -20.05 9.46 -2.95
N GLU A 45 -21.02 9.96 -3.71
CA GLU A 45 -22.37 9.40 -3.77
C GLU A 45 -22.41 8.16 -4.66
N ARG A 46 -23.14 7.14 -4.19
CA ARG A 46 -23.40 5.87 -4.88
C ARG A 46 -24.82 5.43 -4.49
N THR A 47 -25.48 4.65 -5.33
CA THR A 47 -26.91 4.33 -5.20
C THR A 47 -27.24 3.59 -3.89
N ASP A 48 -26.40 2.64 -3.45
CA ASP A 48 -26.69 1.74 -2.31
C ASP A 48 -25.56 1.70 -1.25
N SER A 49 -24.84 2.81 -1.01
CA SER A 49 -23.76 2.82 -0.01
C SER A 49 -23.55 4.18 0.66
N PRO A 50 -22.86 4.23 1.83
CA PRO A 50 -22.54 5.49 2.49
C PRO A 50 -21.72 6.43 1.59
N PRO A 51 -21.97 7.75 1.64
CA PRO A 51 -21.31 8.73 0.78
C PRO A 51 -19.89 9.01 1.25
N GLN A 52 -18.95 8.13 0.88
CA GLN A 52 -17.54 8.20 1.27
C GLN A 52 -16.64 7.65 0.15
N ALA A 53 -15.66 8.42 -0.30
CA ALA A 53 -14.82 8.05 -1.44
C ALA A 53 -14.09 6.72 -1.24
N VAL A 54 -13.48 6.50 -0.07
CA VAL A 54 -12.80 5.24 0.25
C VAL A 54 -13.38 4.67 1.54
N LEU A 55 -14.03 3.52 1.43
CA LEU A 55 -14.67 2.83 2.54
C LEU A 55 -14.42 1.32 2.43
N PHE A 56 -13.83 0.74 3.47
CA PHE A 56 -13.62 -0.70 3.58
C PHE A 56 -14.69 -1.30 4.49
N ASP A 57 -15.83 -1.66 3.92
CA ASP A 57 -16.97 -2.23 4.65
C ASP A 57 -16.77 -3.74 4.87
N LEU A 58 -16.36 -4.08 6.09
CA LEU A 58 -16.18 -5.46 6.53
C LEU A 58 -17.51 -6.21 6.70
N VAL A 59 -18.60 -5.53 7.04
CA VAL A 59 -19.90 -6.15 7.32
C VAL A 59 -20.59 -6.49 6.01
N GLY A 60 -20.65 -5.54 5.08
CA GLY A 60 -21.15 -5.75 3.73
C GLY A 60 -20.23 -6.61 2.87
N ARG A 61 -18.94 -6.70 3.22
CA ARG A 61 -17.87 -7.37 2.42
C ARG A 61 -17.62 -6.67 1.08
N HIS A 62 -17.73 -5.34 1.10
CA HIS A 62 -17.52 -4.45 -0.03
C HIS A 62 -16.37 -3.49 0.29
N PHE A 63 -15.44 -3.33 -0.63
CA PHE A 63 -14.39 -2.31 -0.56
C PHE A 63 -14.66 -1.27 -1.64
N TYR A 64 -15.07 -0.08 -1.21
CA TYR A 64 -15.38 1.05 -2.07
C TYR A 64 -14.14 1.91 -2.27
N ILE A 65 -13.75 2.13 -3.52
CA ILE A 65 -12.66 3.02 -3.93
C ILE A 65 -13.19 3.90 -5.07
N PHE A 66 -13.72 5.07 -4.73
CA PHE A 66 -14.51 5.92 -5.64
C PHE A 66 -15.68 5.12 -6.23
N ASP A 67 -15.78 4.98 -7.55
CA ASP A 67 -16.79 4.15 -8.23
C ASP A 67 -16.40 2.67 -8.30
N LEU A 68 -15.16 2.32 -7.98
CA LEU A 68 -14.73 0.94 -7.99
C LEU A 68 -15.24 0.21 -6.73
N VAL A 69 -16.21 -0.69 -6.91
CA VAL A 69 -16.68 -1.60 -5.86
C VAL A 69 -15.99 -2.96 -6.00
N VAL A 70 -15.11 -3.26 -5.05
CA VAL A 70 -14.39 -4.55 -4.99
C VAL A 70 -15.04 -5.44 -3.93
N TYR A 71 -15.54 -6.59 -4.34
CA TYR A 71 -16.13 -7.57 -3.44
C TYR A 71 -15.05 -8.44 -2.82
N ALA A 72 -15.31 -9.01 -1.64
CA ALA A 72 -14.39 -9.95 -1.02
C ALA A 72 -14.02 -11.17 -1.90
N GLN A 73 -14.89 -11.56 -2.83
CA GLN A 73 -14.60 -12.63 -3.81
C GLN A 73 -13.61 -12.21 -4.91
N ASP A 74 -13.45 -10.92 -5.15
CA ASP A 74 -12.52 -10.35 -6.13
C ASP A 74 -11.14 -10.01 -5.49
N ILE A 75 -10.81 -10.64 -4.35
CA ILE A 75 -9.55 -10.41 -3.60
C ILE A 75 -8.29 -10.61 -4.46
N PHE A 76 -8.40 -11.35 -5.56
CA PHE A 76 -7.32 -11.53 -6.53
C PHE A 76 -6.90 -10.20 -7.20
N TRP A 77 -7.82 -9.25 -7.40
CA TRP A 77 -7.47 -7.93 -7.90
C TRP A 77 -6.69 -7.12 -6.89
N LEU A 78 -7.09 -7.16 -5.61
CA LEU A 78 -6.32 -6.55 -4.54
C LEU A 78 -4.91 -7.16 -4.46
N ALA A 79 -4.80 -8.48 -4.54
CA ALA A 79 -3.51 -9.17 -4.61
C ALA A 79 -2.70 -8.70 -5.82
N GLY A 80 -3.33 -8.55 -6.99
CA GLY A 80 -2.71 -8.00 -8.20
C GLY A 80 -2.16 -6.59 -7.99
N VAL A 81 -2.92 -5.69 -7.38
CA VAL A 81 -2.47 -4.33 -7.02
C VAL A 81 -1.27 -4.37 -6.08
N LEU A 82 -1.28 -5.25 -5.06
CA LEU A 82 -0.16 -5.40 -4.13
C LEU A 82 1.10 -5.93 -4.82
N VAL A 83 0.96 -6.87 -5.75
CA VAL A 83 2.07 -7.38 -6.57
C VAL A 83 2.62 -6.27 -7.46
N ILE A 84 1.77 -5.49 -8.12
CA ILE A 84 2.19 -4.33 -8.93
C ILE A 84 2.92 -3.31 -8.06
N ALA A 85 2.42 -3.00 -6.86
CA ALA A 85 3.08 -2.08 -5.94
C ALA A 85 4.47 -2.59 -5.51
N ALA A 86 4.62 -3.90 -5.25
CA ALA A 86 5.90 -4.52 -4.94
C ALA A 86 6.87 -4.49 -6.13
N LEU A 87 6.39 -4.81 -7.34
CA LEU A 87 7.18 -4.74 -8.58
C LEU A 87 7.62 -3.30 -8.88
N LEU A 88 6.72 -2.32 -8.72
CA LEU A 88 7.02 -0.90 -8.87
C LEU A 88 8.11 -0.49 -7.88
N LEU A 89 7.99 -0.91 -6.62
CA LEU A 89 8.98 -0.64 -5.60
C LEU A 89 10.36 -1.22 -5.97
N PHE A 90 10.42 -2.44 -6.49
CA PHE A 90 11.67 -3.05 -6.97
C PHE A 90 12.25 -2.35 -8.19
N PHE A 91 11.40 -1.99 -9.16
CA PHE A 91 11.80 -1.24 -10.35
C PHE A 91 12.40 0.12 -9.98
N VAL A 92 11.71 0.89 -9.13
CA VAL A 92 12.21 2.18 -8.63
C VAL A 92 13.49 1.99 -7.82
N THR A 93 13.59 0.95 -7.00
CA THR A 93 14.80 0.66 -6.20
C THR A 93 16.01 0.37 -7.09
N GLY A 94 15.82 -0.37 -8.19
CA GLY A 94 16.89 -0.69 -9.13
C GLY A 94 17.44 0.51 -9.90
N ILE A 95 16.71 1.63 -9.93
CA ILE A 95 17.12 2.86 -10.61
C ILE A 95 17.57 3.93 -9.61
N ALA A 96 16.76 4.16 -8.58
CA ALA A 96 16.84 5.28 -7.65
C ALA A 96 17.14 4.85 -6.19
N GLY A 97 17.65 3.63 -5.99
CA GLY A 97 18.08 3.14 -4.69
C GLY A 97 16.99 3.25 -3.62
N ARG A 98 17.26 3.98 -2.53
CA ARG A 98 16.33 4.09 -1.39
C ARG A 98 15.44 5.32 -1.39
N VAL A 99 15.18 5.92 -2.55
CA VAL A 99 14.33 7.12 -2.64
C VAL A 99 12.94 6.88 -2.03
N PHE A 100 12.35 5.68 -2.14
CA PHE A 100 11.10 5.37 -1.43
C PHE A 100 11.23 5.57 0.10
N CYS A 101 12.28 5.03 0.71
CA CYS A 101 12.55 5.21 2.15
C CYS A 101 12.74 6.69 2.51
N GLY A 102 13.38 7.47 1.64
CA GLY A 102 13.70 8.87 1.88
C GLY A 102 12.51 9.80 1.80
N TYR A 103 11.49 9.48 1.00
CA TYR A 103 10.40 10.41 0.67
C TYR A 103 8.99 9.88 0.98
N PHE A 104 8.68 8.61 0.71
CA PHE A 104 7.32 8.08 0.77
C PHE A 104 7.06 7.09 1.91
N CYS A 105 8.11 6.48 2.46
CA CYS A 105 7.96 5.53 3.56
C CYS A 105 7.24 6.16 4.76
N PHE A 106 6.19 5.48 5.23
CA PHE A 106 5.38 5.93 6.37
C PHE A 106 6.25 6.22 7.61
N GLN A 107 7.23 5.38 7.93
CA GLN A 107 8.12 5.63 9.07
C GLN A 107 8.84 6.99 8.92
N THR A 108 9.29 7.34 7.72
CA THR A 108 9.97 8.60 7.44
C THR A 108 9.03 9.80 7.51
N LEU A 109 7.82 9.69 6.95
CA LEU A 109 6.83 10.77 6.93
C LEU A 109 6.42 11.18 8.36
N TRP A 110 6.06 10.20 9.19
CA TRP A 110 5.67 10.46 10.58
C TRP A 110 6.84 10.93 11.43
N THR A 111 8.02 10.32 11.28
CA THR A 111 9.22 10.79 12.00
C THR A 111 9.55 12.24 11.64
N ASP A 112 9.43 12.64 10.37
CA ASP A 112 9.75 14.01 9.94
C ASP A 112 8.78 15.05 10.54
N VAL A 113 7.50 14.71 10.69
CA VAL A 113 6.51 15.54 11.41
C VAL A 113 6.83 15.64 12.90
N PHE A 114 7.17 14.51 13.54
CA PHE A 114 7.52 14.50 14.96
C PHE A 114 8.78 15.35 15.21
N MET A 115 9.77 15.25 14.32
CA MET A 115 10.97 16.08 14.34
C MET A 115 10.66 17.56 14.05
N PHE A 116 9.70 17.85 13.17
CA PHE A 116 9.22 19.20 12.92
C PHE A 116 8.62 19.81 14.19
N ILE A 117 7.69 19.10 14.84
CA ILE A 117 7.07 19.51 16.12
C ILE A 117 8.15 19.72 17.20
N GLU A 118 9.06 18.76 17.37
CA GLU A 118 10.14 18.85 18.36
C GLU A 118 11.01 20.09 18.13
N ARG A 119 11.35 20.38 16.86
CA ARG A 119 12.13 21.58 16.51
C ARG A 119 11.36 22.87 16.75
N ARG A 120 10.04 22.90 16.56
CA ARG A 120 9.24 24.12 16.77
C ARG A 120 9.03 24.41 18.26
N VAL A 121 8.89 23.39 19.09
CA VAL A 121 8.70 23.56 20.54
C VAL A 121 10.02 23.75 21.29
N GLN A 122 11.04 22.96 20.97
CA GLN A 122 12.30 22.92 21.72
C GLN A 122 13.44 23.72 21.06
N GLY A 123 13.26 24.16 19.81
CA GLY A 123 14.27 24.86 19.01
C GLY A 123 15.13 23.94 18.15
N ASP A 124 16.07 24.52 17.41
CA ASP A 124 16.95 23.75 16.52
C ASP A 124 17.98 22.90 17.32
N ARG A 125 18.84 22.15 16.62
CA ARG A 125 19.78 21.17 17.18
C ARG A 125 20.46 21.58 18.49
N ASN A 126 21.13 22.73 18.52
CA ASN A 126 21.90 23.16 19.71
C ASN A 126 21.01 23.48 20.91
N ALA A 127 19.82 24.04 20.68
CA ALA A 127 18.85 24.31 21.75
C ALA A 127 18.34 23.00 22.37
N ARG A 128 18.06 21.99 21.53
CA ARG A 128 17.63 20.66 22.00
C ARG A 128 18.72 19.91 22.76
N ILE A 129 19.97 19.96 22.30
CA ILE A 129 21.10 19.37 23.04
C ILE A 129 21.25 20.02 24.42
N LYS A 130 21.20 21.36 24.47
CA LYS A 130 21.24 22.11 25.74
C LYS A 130 20.05 21.76 26.65
N LEU A 131 18.84 21.71 26.10
CA LEU A 131 17.63 21.36 26.85
C LEU A 131 17.67 19.93 27.40
N ALA A 132 18.18 18.99 26.62
CA ALA A 132 18.35 17.60 27.05
C ALA A 132 19.33 17.49 28.23
N ALA A 133 20.45 18.23 28.18
CA ALA A 133 21.46 18.24 29.23
C ALA A 133 21.09 19.08 30.48
N ALA A 134 20.17 20.05 30.34
CA ALA A 134 19.75 20.92 31.43
C ALA A 134 19.02 20.16 32.57
N PRO A 135 19.06 20.66 33.81
CA PRO A 135 18.26 20.09 34.91
C PRO A 135 16.75 20.21 34.65
N TRP A 136 15.96 19.41 35.36
CA TRP A 136 14.49 19.42 35.28
C TRP A 136 13.91 20.71 35.87
N THR A 137 13.82 21.74 35.03
CA THR A 137 13.17 23.02 35.32
C THR A 137 11.74 23.05 34.79
N ALA A 138 10.89 23.96 35.28
CA ALA A 138 9.52 24.13 34.79
C ALA A 138 9.46 24.35 33.27
N ASN A 139 10.38 25.16 32.71
CA ASN A 139 10.49 25.36 31.26
C ASN A 139 10.83 24.06 30.51
N LYS A 140 11.71 23.21 31.05
CA LYS A 140 12.03 21.91 30.45
C LYS A 140 10.83 20.97 30.48
N ILE A 141 10.15 20.88 31.62
CA ILE A 141 8.94 20.06 31.77
C ILE A 141 7.85 20.52 30.78
N LEU A 142 7.61 21.82 30.67
CA LEU A 142 6.63 22.38 29.73
C LEU A 142 6.99 22.06 28.28
N ARG A 143 8.24 22.31 27.86
CA ARG A 143 8.67 22.06 26.47
C ARG A 143 8.66 20.58 26.11
N MET A 144 9.12 19.72 27.00
CA MET A 144 9.11 18.27 26.78
C MET A 144 7.67 17.74 26.82
N GLY A 145 6.87 18.14 27.81
CA GLY A 145 5.46 17.77 27.94
C GLY A 145 4.64 18.18 26.72
N LEU A 146 4.78 19.43 26.26
CA LEU A 146 4.11 19.91 25.05
C LEU A 146 4.55 19.13 23.80
N THR A 147 5.84 18.79 23.68
CA THR A 147 6.33 17.97 22.56
C THR A 147 5.66 16.60 22.54
N HIS A 148 5.61 15.92 23.70
CA HIS A 148 5.00 14.60 23.82
C HIS A 148 3.47 14.64 23.63
N LEU A 149 2.81 15.69 24.14
CA LEU A 149 1.38 15.91 23.92
C LEU A 149 1.06 16.07 22.44
N LEU A 150 1.82 16.90 21.72
CA LEU A 150 1.62 17.10 20.27
C LEU A 150 1.93 15.83 19.47
N TRP A 151 2.96 15.06 19.85
CA TRP A 151 3.21 13.75 19.25
C TRP A 151 2.06 12.77 19.48
N LEU A 152 1.53 12.73 20.70
CA LEU A 152 0.40 11.87 21.05
C LEU A 152 -0.85 12.28 20.28
N LEU A 153 -1.09 13.58 20.11
CA LEU A 153 -2.21 14.09 19.30
C LEU A 153 -2.08 13.65 17.83
N VAL A 154 -0.91 13.81 17.21
CA VAL A 154 -0.69 13.35 15.82
C VAL A 154 -0.82 11.83 15.71
N ALA A 155 -0.30 11.08 16.68
CA ALA A 155 -0.42 9.63 16.72
C ALA A 155 -1.89 9.19 16.88
N PHE A 156 -2.65 9.88 17.72
CA PHE A 156 -4.07 9.64 17.93
C PHE A 156 -4.86 9.92 16.66
N LEU A 157 -4.65 11.09 16.04
CA LEU A 157 -5.29 11.42 14.77
C LEU A 157 -4.96 10.39 13.68
N THR A 158 -3.73 9.87 13.66
CA THR A 158 -3.34 8.79 12.74
C THR A 158 -4.15 7.53 12.99
N GLY A 159 -4.17 7.02 14.22
CA GLY A 159 -4.92 5.82 14.55
C GLY A 159 -6.43 5.97 14.32
N LEU A 160 -6.97 7.14 14.65
CA LEU A 160 -8.36 7.49 14.42
C LEU A 160 -8.70 7.47 12.93
N THR A 161 -7.92 8.20 12.13
CA THR A 161 -8.12 8.30 10.67
C THR A 161 -8.05 6.93 10.00
N PHE A 162 -7.10 6.07 10.39
CA PHE A 162 -7.07 4.69 9.90
C PHE A 162 -8.40 3.97 10.16
N THR A 163 -8.92 4.08 11.37
CA THR A 163 -10.19 3.47 11.76
C THR A 163 -11.38 4.02 10.96
N LEU A 164 -11.36 5.31 10.60
CA LEU A 164 -12.39 5.94 9.75
C LEU A 164 -12.43 5.41 8.31
N TYR A 165 -11.41 4.69 7.84
CA TYR A 165 -11.49 3.98 6.56
C TYR A 165 -12.37 2.72 6.61
N TRP A 166 -12.72 2.23 7.80
CA TRP A 166 -13.41 0.94 7.98
C TRP A 166 -14.90 1.08 8.36
N GLY A 167 -15.41 2.30 8.43
CA GLY A 167 -16.81 2.60 8.66
C GLY A 167 -17.11 4.02 8.17
N TYR A 168 -18.39 4.38 8.09
CA TYR A 168 -18.76 5.72 7.63
C TYR A 168 -18.22 6.79 8.58
N ALA A 169 -17.32 7.64 8.10
CA ALA A 169 -16.45 8.46 8.93
C ALA A 169 -17.20 9.43 9.86
N PRO A 170 -18.25 10.15 9.42
CA PRO A 170 -18.99 11.07 10.29
C PRO A 170 -19.70 10.36 11.45
N GLU A 171 -20.35 9.23 11.17
CA GLU A 171 -21.07 8.43 12.17
C GLU A 171 -20.09 7.74 13.13
N LEU A 172 -19.07 7.07 12.59
CA LEU A 172 -18.09 6.36 13.39
C LEU A 172 -17.30 7.29 14.33
N LEU A 173 -16.96 8.50 13.86
CA LEU A 173 -16.34 9.51 14.71
C LEU A 173 -17.27 9.91 15.87
N ALA A 174 -18.54 10.18 15.58
CA ALA A 174 -19.50 10.57 16.59
C ALA A 174 -19.74 9.45 17.61
N ASP A 175 -19.80 8.20 17.16
CA ASP A 175 -19.99 7.04 18.03
C ASP A 175 -18.76 6.74 18.91
N MET A 176 -17.55 7.03 18.42
CA MET A 176 -16.33 6.93 19.23
C MET A 176 -16.35 7.92 20.40
N PHE A 177 -16.83 9.15 20.20
CA PHE A 177 -16.92 10.14 21.27
C PHE A 177 -18.11 9.91 22.21
N ARG A 178 -19.17 9.25 21.74
CA ARG A 178 -20.33 8.86 22.58
C ARG A 178 -20.09 7.59 23.41
N GLY A 179 -19.02 6.83 23.15
CA GLY A 179 -18.83 5.54 23.79
C GLY A 179 -19.61 4.38 23.14
N ALA A 180 -20.20 4.61 21.96
CA ALA A 180 -21.07 3.65 21.27
C ALA A 180 -20.37 2.88 20.13
N ALA A 181 -19.15 3.29 19.74
CA ALA A 181 -18.45 2.61 18.65
C ALA A 181 -18.11 1.13 18.97
N PRO A 182 -17.99 0.27 17.95
CA PRO A 182 -17.57 -1.12 18.13
C PRO A 182 -16.19 -1.24 18.80
N PHE A 183 -16.00 -2.26 19.65
CA PHE A 183 -14.71 -2.52 20.31
C PHE A 183 -13.49 -2.53 19.35
N PRO A 184 -13.56 -3.13 18.15
CA PRO A 184 -12.45 -3.11 17.20
C PRO A 184 -11.99 -1.70 16.80
N ALA A 185 -12.89 -0.71 16.77
CA ALA A 185 -12.57 0.68 16.44
C ALA A 185 -11.69 1.33 17.52
N TYR A 186 -12.03 1.14 18.79
CA TYR A 186 -11.20 1.61 19.92
C TYR A 186 -9.85 0.89 19.99
N ALA A 187 -9.87 -0.44 19.87
CA ALA A 187 -8.66 -1.25 19.93
C ALA A 187 -7.66 -0.89 18.82
N THR A 188 -8.15 -0.74 17.58
CA THR A 188 -7.32 -0.35 16.42
C THR A 188 -6.77 1.05 16.58
N THR A 189 -7.62 2.01 16.97
CA THR A 189 -7.18 3.40 17.20
C THR A 189 -6.10 3.46 18.27
N LEU A 190 -6.28 2.80 19.41
CA LEU A 190 -5.31 2.77 20.49
C LEU A 190 -4.01 2.10 20.06
N PHE A 191 -4.09 0.93 19.41
CA PHE A 191 -2.92 0.20 18.94
C PHE A 191 -2.08 1.03 17.96
N LEU A 192 -2.72 1.64 16.96
CA LEU A 192 -2.04 2.49 15.99
C LEU A 192 -1.50 3.78 16.62
N THR A 193 -2.19 4.34 17.60
CA THR A 193 -1.70 5.49 18.38
C THR A 193 -0.41 5.14 19.12
N LEU A 194 -0.42 4.04 19.87
CA LEU A 194 0.73 3.60 20.66
C LEU A 194 1.92 3.25 19.77
N THR A 195 1.69 2.47 18.71
CA THR A 195 2.75 2.06 17.78
C THR A 195 3.31 3.26 17.02
N THR A 196 2.48 4.18 16.53
CA THR A 196 2.94 5.41 15.86
C THR A 196 3.78 6.27 16.81
N TYR A 197 3.31 6.47 18.03
CA TYR A 197 4.03 7.25 19.05
C TYR A 197 5.40 6.63 19.39
N VAL A 198 5.46 5.32 19.60
CA VAL A 198 6.70 4.61 19.92
C VAL A 198 7.65 4.61 18.71
N MET A 199 7.17 4.23 17.53
CA MET A 199 8.00 4.04 16.34
C MET A 199 8.51 5.36 15.76
N ALA A 200 7.65 6.36 15.58
CA ALA A 200 8.04 7.65 15.02
C ALA A 200 8.66 8.60 16.06
N GLY A 201 8.22 8.51 17.32
CA GLY A 201 8.67 9.43 18.37
C GLY A 201 9.90 8.96 19.14
N LEU A 202 9.91 7.71 19.61
CA LEU A 202 10.94 7.21 20.52
C LEU A 202 12.04 6.42 19.80
N ALA A 203 11.63 5.47 18.94
CA ALA A 203 12.54 4.58 18.22
C ALA A 203 13.20 5.27 17.02
N ARG A 204 12.46 6.04 16.22
CA ARG A 204 12.97 6.87 15.10
C ARG A 204 13.89 6.08 14.17
N GLU A 205 15.19 6.41 14.14
CA GLU A 205 16.22 5.80 13.30
C GLU A 205 16.41 4.30 13.58
N GLN A 206 16.06 3.85 14.78
CA GLN A 206 16.20 2.45 15.19
C GLN A 206 15.28 1.55 14.36
N VAL A 207 14.09 2.05 13.98
CA VAL A 207 13.16 1.32 13.12
C VAL A 207 13.81 1.03 11.77
N CYS A 208 14.36 2.06 11.13
CA CYS A 208 15.00 1.93 9.82
C CYS A 208 16.32 1.13 9.86
N THR A 209 17.02 1.13 11.00
CA THR A 209 18.33 0.47 11.15
C THR A 209 18.21 -1.00 11.53
N TYR A 210 17.31 -1.33 12.46
CA TYR A 210 17.24 -2.64 13.10
C TYR A 210 15.94 -3.40 12.83
N MET A 211 14.81 -2.72 12.66
CA MET A 211 13.50 -3.37 12.53
C MET A 211 13.07 -3.56 11.08
N CYS A 212 13.46 -2.65 10.18
CA CYS A 212 13.04 -2.63 8.80
C CYS A 212 13.82 -3.67 7.98
N PRO A 213 13.21 -4.80 7.55
CA PRO A 213 13.91 -5.79 6.73
C PRO A 213 14.29 -5.23 5.36
N TYR A 214 13.49 -4.28 4.87
CA TYR A 214 13.67 -3.66 3.57
C TYR A 214 14.99 -2.90 3.44
N ALA A 215 15.45 -2.23 4.50
CA ALA A 215 16.74 -1.53 4.50
C ALA A 215 17.92 -2.46 4.16
N ARG A 216 17.85 -3.73 4.60
CA ARG A 216 18.86 -4.75 4.33
C ARG A 216 18.71 -5.37 2.96
N PHE A 217 17.48 -5.72 2.59
CA PHE A 217 17.19 -6.34 1.28
C PHE A 217 17.58 -5.43 0.12
N GLN A 218 17.28 -4.13 0.21
CA GLN A 218 17.64 -3.16 -0.83
C GLN A 218 19.15 -3.06 -1.06
N GLY A 219 19.98 -3.25 -0.03
CA GLY A 219 21.43 -3.21 -0.18
C GLY A 219 21.97 -4.25 -1.17
N VAL A 220 21.32 -5.42 -1.24
CA VAL A 220 21.65 -6.50 -2.19
C VAL A 220 21.14 -6.18 -3.61
N MET A 221 20.16 -5.29 -3.72
CA MET A 221 19.62 -4.88 -5.02
C MET A 221 20.46 -3.81 -5.70
N PHE A 222 21.34 -3.11 -4.98
CA PHE A 222 22.15 -2.05 -5.58
C PHE A 222 23.23 -2.62 -6.48
N ASP A 223 23.52 -1.86 -7.51
CA ASP A 223 24.61 -2.11 -8.43
C ASP A 223 25.33 -0.78 -8.74
N GLU A 224 26.41 -0.85 -9.52
CA GLU A 224 27.27 0.30 -9.81
C GLU A 224 26.59 1.44 -10.59
N ASP A 225 25.39 1.22 -11.15
CA ASP A 225 24.60 2.27 -11.81
C ASP A 225 23.35 2.69 -11.02
N THR A 226 23.09 2.10 -9.85
CA THR A 226 21.98 2.51 -9.00
C THR A 226 22.26 3.90 -8.43
N LEU A 227 21.32 4.84 -8.59
CA LEU A 227 21.48 6.18 -8.02
C LEU A 227 21.37 6.12 -6.50
N VAL A 228 22.43 6.55 -5.83
CA VAL A 228 22.49 6.74 -4.38
C VAL A 228 22.92 8.15 -4.06
N VAL A 229 22.67 8.60 -2.84
CA VAL A 229 23.29 9.84 -2.36
C VAL A 229 24.75 9.53 -2.06
N ALA A 230 25.67 10.17 -2.78
CA ALA A 230 27.10 9.91 -2.71
C ALA A 230 27.89 11.20 -2.46
N TYR A 231 29.02 11.04 -1.75
CA TYR A 231 30.03 12.08 -1.56
C TYR A 231 31.15 11.90 -2.58
N ASP A 232 31.53 12.98 -3.25
CA ASP A 232 32.63 13.01 -4.20
C ASP A 232 33.96 13.03 -3.45
N ARG A 233 34.52 11.83 -3.30
CA ARG A 233 35.76 11.63 -2.52
C ARG A 233 36.97 12.21 -3.23
N GLU A 234 37.05 12.08 -4.55
CA GLU A 234 38.17 12.61 -5.34
C GLU A 234 38.22 14.13 -5.24
N ARG A 235 37.07 14.78 -5.46
CA ARG A 235 36.94 16.23 -5.34
C ARG A 235 37.05 16.73 -3.89
N GLY A 236 36.49 15.98 -2.95
CA GLY A 236 36.29 16.43 -1.58
C GLY A 236 37.51 16.30 -0.68
N GLU A 237 38.28 15.21 -0.82
CA GLU A 237 39.44 14.93 0.02
C GLU A 237 40.73 15.49 -0.59
N GLY A 238 40.96 15.32 -1.90
CA GLY A 238 42.27 15.62 -2.49
C GLY A 238 43.40 14.73 -1.93
N PRO A 239 44.66 14.90 -2.37
CA PRO A 239 45.79 14.06 -1.94
C PRO A 239 46.16 14.24 -0.46
N ALA A 240 46.01 15.44 0.11
CA ALA A 240 46.31 15.75 1.51
C ALA A 240 45.07 15.62 2.43
N GLY A 241 43.94 15.15 1.90
CA GLY A 241 42.69 15.01 2.64
C GLY A 241 41.95 16.34 2.88
N ARG A 242 40.73 16.25 3.41
CA ARG A 242 39.93 17.43 3.75
C ARG A 242 40.51 18.19 4.95
N HIS A 243 40.40 19.51 4.93
CA HIS A 243 40.84 20.37 6.04
C HIS A 243 39.85 21.50 6.32
N LYS A 244 39.74 21.93 7.58
CA LYS A 244 38.91 23.08 7.97
C LYS A 244 39.49 24.39 7.40
N PRO A 245 38.69 25.46 7.24
CA PRO A 245 39.21 26.76 6.87
C PRO A 245 40.26 27.22 7.89
N ALA A 246 41.47 27.52 7.42
CA ALA A 246 42.59 27.95 8.24
C ALA A 246 43.38 29.03 7.49
N LYS A 247 44.25 29.75 8.19
CA LYS A 247 45.08 30.81 7.58
C LYS A 247 45.97 30.19 6.49
N GLY A 248 45.88 30.72 5.27
CA GLY A 248 46.56 30.18 4.08
C GLY A 248 45.82 29.02 3.39
N LEU A 249 44.59 28.72 3.79
CA LEU A 249 43.70 27.70 3.19
C LEU A 249 42.26 28.25 3.05
N MET A 250 42.13 29.56 2.79
CA MET A 250 40.84 30.24 2.75
C MET A 250 40.24 30.26 1.36
N THR A 251 41.09 30.28 0.33
CA THR A 251 40.64 30.23 -1.07
C THR A 251 40.73 28.82 -1.64
N GLN A 252 40.01 28.56 -2.74
CA GLN A 252 40.04 27.26 -3.40
C GLN A 252 41.43 26.95 -3.94
N ASP A 253 42.08 27.94 -4.57
CA ASP A 253 43.40 27.80 -5.16
C ASP A 253 44.47 27.52 -4.11
N GLU A 254 44.46 28.22 -2.97
CA GLU A 254 45.36 27.95 -1.85
C GLU A 254 45.23 26.52 -1.34
N ARG A 255 43.99 26.02 -1.23
CA ARG A 255 43.72 24.66 -0.76
C ARG A 255 44.19 23.62 -1.76
N HIS A 256 43.88 23.81 -3.04
CA HIS A 256 44.30 22.90 -4.09
C HIS A 256 45.83 22.89 -4.23
N ALA A 257 46.48 24.05 -4.11
CA ALA A 257 47.94 24.17 -4.08
C ALA A 257 48.57 23.43 -2.89
N ALA A 258 47.90 23.43 -1.74
CA ALA A 258 48.29 22.65 -0.56
C ALA A 258 47.86 21.17 -0.62
N GLY A 259 47.20 20.74 -1.70
CA GLY A 259 46.73 19.36 -1.88
C GLY A 259 45.43 19.00 -1.14
N HIS A 260 44.72 19.98 -0.56
CA HIS A 260 43.43 19.75 0.10
C HIS A 260 42.26 19.86 -0.87
N GLY A 261 41.28 18.97 -0.75
CA GLY A 261 40.06 19.01 -1.55
C GLY A 261 39.04 20.08 -1.14
N ASP A 262 37.92 20.08 -1.87
CA ASP A 262 36.82 21.04 -1.72
C ASP A 262 36.02 20.87 -0.42
N CYS A 263 36.13 19.73 0.27
CA CYS A 263 35.44 19.55 1.55
C CYS A 263 36.15 20.34 2.66
N ILE A 264 35.42 21.30 3.26
CA ILE A 264 35.94 22.12 4.36
C ILE A 264 35.74 21.50 5.76
N ASP A 265 35.39 20.22 5.84
CA ASP A 265 35.15 19.49 7.10
C ASP A 265 34.19 20.19 8.10
N CYS A 266 33.15 20.85 7.60
CA CYS A 266 32.18 21.59 8.43
C CYS A 266 31.23 20.67 9.24
N GLY A 267 31.10 19.41 8.83
CA GLY A 267 30.20 18.42 9.45
C GLY A 267 28.70 18.71 9.29
N PHE A 268 28.30 19.69 8.48
CA PHE A 268 26.88 20.07 8.37
C PHE A 268 26.03 18.94 7.75
N CYS A 269 26.58 18.18 6.78
CA CYS A 269 25.95 17.00 6.20
C CYS A 269 25.59 15.92 7.25
N VAL A 270 26.44 15.74 8.27
CA VAL A 270 26.20 14.80 9.39
C VAL A 270 25.13 15.35 10.32
N GLN A 271 25.18 16.65 10.61
CA GLN A 271 24.24 17.31 11.52
C GLN A 271 22.79 17.28 11.01
N VAL A 272 22.56 17.33 9.70
CA VAL A 272 21.20 17.29 9.11
C VAL A 272 20.70 15.87 8.88
N CYS A 273 21.56 14.86 8.99
CA CYS A 273 21.21 13.49 8.68
C CYS A 273 20.27 12.92 9.76
N PRO A 274 19.05 12.48 9.41
CA PRO A 274 18.13 11.87 10.39
C PRO A 274 18.66 10.55 10.94
N MET A 275 19.55 9.89 10.20
CA MET A 275 20.17 8.62 10.58
C MET A 275 21.53 8.81 11.27
N GLY A 276 22.02 10.06 11.40
CA GLY A 276 23.28 10.36 12.10
C GLY A 276 24.53 9.79 11.44
N ILE A 277 24.45 9.39 10.16
CA ILE A 277 25.59 8.87 9.41
C ILE A 277 26.47 9.98 8.85
N ASP A 278 27.73 9.65 8.60
CA ASP A 278 28.66 10.50 7.87
C ASP A 278 28.81 10.02 6.43
N ILE A 279 28.15 10.75 5.51
CA ILE A 279 28.11 10.43 4.08
C ILE A 279 29.50 10.35 3.42
N ARG A 280 30.52 10.91 4.07
CA ARG A 280 31.91 10.90 3.58
C ARG A 280 32.59 9.54 3.78
N ASN A 281 32.01 8.67 4.62
CA ASN A 281 32.48 7.30 4.83
C ASN A 281 31.98 6.31 3.76
N GLY A 282 31.35 6.81 2.69
CA GLY A 282 30.85 6.01 1.58
C GLY A 282 29.42 5.50 1.80
N LEU A 283 29.07 4.43 1.09
CA LEU A 283 27.74 3.85 1.13
C LEU A 283 27.51 3.12 2.47
N GLN A 284 26.49 3.57 3.20
CA GLN A 284 26.11 3.00 4.48
C GLN A 284 24.66 2.52 4.42
N TYR A 285 24.38 1.29 4.88
CA TYR A 285 23.04 0.70 4.79
C TYR A 285 21.98 1.47 5.58
N GLN A 286 22.38 2.30 6.55
CA GLN A 286 21.46 3.16 7.30
C GLN A 286 20.95 4.34 6.45
N CYS A 287 21.64 4.72 5.37
CA CYS A 287 21.26 5.86 4.54
C CYS A 287 19.89 5.63 3.88
N ILE A 288 18.90 6.45 4.23
CA ILE A 288 17.56 6.40 3.63
C ILE A 288 17.44 7.19 2.32
N SER A 289 18.55 7.70 1.76
CA SER A 289 18.56 8.48 0.51
C SER A 289 17.57 9.65 0.49
N CYS A 290 17.44 10.40 1.60
CA CYS A 290 16.55 11.56 1.72
C CYS A 290 17.17 12.90 1.24
N ALA A 291 18.44 12.89 0.83
CA ALA A 291 19.17 14.02 0.25
C ALA A 291 19.26 15.32 1.06
N LEU A 292 18.89 15.33 2.34
CA LEU A 292 19.08 16.51 3.21
C LEU A 292 20.55 16.93 3.34
N CYS A 293 21.47 15.98 3.25
CA CYS A 293 22.91 16.26 3.22
C CYS A 293 23.36 16.96 1.93
N ILE A 294 22.65 16.80 0.80
CA ILE A 294 22.92 17.53 -0.44
C ILE A 294 22.57 19.00 -0.22
N ASP A 295 21.34 19.30 0.24
CA ASP A 295 20.91 20.67 0.52
C ASP A 295 21.86 21.37 1.51
N ALA A 296 22.29 20.65 2.56
CA ALA A 296 23.23 21.19 3.54
C ALA A 296 24.62 21.46 2.96
N CYS A 297 25.13 20.56 2.12
CA CYS A 297 26.44 20.73 1.50
C CYS A 297 26.40 21.87 0.46
N ASP A 298 25.38 21.92 -0.39
CA ASP A 298 25.19 22.95 -1.40
C ASP A 298 25.06 24.34 -0.73
N THR A 299 24.36 24.45 0.40
CA THR A 299 24.28 25.70 1.17
C THR A 299 25.66 26.21 1.62
N VAL A 300 26.54 25.31 2.04
CA VAL A 300 27.91 25.67 2.44
C VAL A 300 28.74 26.04 1.23
N MET A 301 28.63 25.28 0.13
CA MET A 301 29.34 25.56 -1.11
C MET A 301 28.96 26.93 -1.68
N ASP A 302 27.69 27.28 -1.68
CA ASP A 302 27.23 28.59 -2.12
C ASP A 302 27.81 29.72 -1.26
N ALA A 303 27.83 29.52 0.07
CA ALA A 303 28.35 30.52 1.01
C ALA A 303 29.85 30.80 0.81
N ILE A 304 30.63 29.77 0.46
CA ILE A 304 32.07 29.90 0.17
C ILE A 304 32.35 30.09 -1.34
N LYS A 305 31.31 30.18 -2.18
CA LYS A 305 31.37 30.34 -3.64
C LYS A 305 32.08 29.20 -4.39
N TYR A 306 31.95 27.97 -3.92
CA TYR A 306 32.49 26.78 -4.58
C TYR A 306 31.41 26.11 -5.44
N PRO A 307 31.78 25.30 -6.46
CA PRO A 307 30.80 24.58 -7.26
C PRO A 307 29.94 23.65 -6.40
N ARG A 308 28.64 23.55 -6.68
CA ARG A 308 27.73 22.62 -6.00
C ARG A 308 28.04 21.16 -6.33
N GLY A 309 27.36 20.22 -5.66
CA GLY A 309 27.40 18.80 -6.03
C GLY A 309 28.59 18.02 -5.47
N LEU A 310 29.21 18.50 -4.39
CA LEU A 310 30.17 17.69 -3.62
C LEU A 310 29.48 16.48 -2.96
N VAL A 311 28.22 16.65 -2.56
CA VAL A 311 27.31 15.53 -2.28
C VAL A 311 26.19 15.61 -3.32
N ARG A 312 25.90 14.50 -4.01
CA ARG A 312 24.90 14.46 -5.10
C ARG A 312 24.24 13.10 -5.21
N TYR A 313 23.10 13.02 -5.90
CA TYR A 313 22.63 11.74 -6.41
C TYR A 313 23.54 11.32 -7.57
N SER A 314 24.20 10.18 -7.42
CA SER A 314 25.04 9.58 -8.44
C SER A 314 25.10 8.09 -8.24
N SER A 315 25.47 7.37 -9.28
CA SER A 315 25.87 5.97 -9.16
C SER A 315 27.38 5.87 -8.94
N GLU A 316 27.87 4.72 -8.53
CA GLU A 316 29.30 4.44 -8.39
C GLU A 316 30.06 4.75 -9.70
N ARG A 317 29.55 4.26 -10.84
CA ARG A 317 30.09 4.61 -12.16
C ARG A 317 30.06 6.11 -12.45
N GLY A 318 29.00 6.81 -12.05
CA GLY A 318 28.91 8.26 -12.18
C GLY A 318 29.94 9.00 -11.33
N MET A 319 30.35 8.43 -10.19
CA MET A 319 31.42 8.98 -9.37
C MET A 319 32.80 8.74 -9.99
N GLU A 320 32.98 7.64 -10.73
CA GLU A 320 34.18 7.36 -11.53
C GLU A 320 34.23 8.12 -12.88
N GLY A 321 33.33 9.08 -13.11
CA GLY A 321 33.24 9.83 -14.37
C GLY A 321 32.66 9.04 -15.56
N LYS A 322 32.17 7.82 -15.34
CA LYS A 322 31.50 7.00 -16.39
C LYS A 322 30.01 7.35 -16.45
N LYS A 323 29.39 7.15 -17.62
CA LYS A 323 27.93 7.31 -17.77
C LYS A 323 27.17 6.21 -17.01
N THR A 324 26.23 6.62 -16.16
CA THR A 324 25.26 5.75 -15.48
C THR A 324 24.29 5.14 -16.48
N ARG A 325 24.13 3.82 -16.45
CA ARG A 325 23.21 3.06 -17.32
C ARG A 325 21.90 2.78 -16.60
N TYR A 326 20.87 3.57 -16.89
CA TYR A 326 19.53 3.38 -16.29
C TYR A 326 18.78 2.17 -16.89
N PHE A 327 18.83 2.01 -18.22
CA PHE A 327 18.12 0.98 -18.98
C PHE A 327 18.95 -0.31 -19.14
N LYS A 328 19.13 -1.03 -18.04
CA LYS A 328 19.82 -2.33 -18.04
C LYS A 328 18.86 -3.48 -18.31
N PRO A 329 19.34 -4.65 -18.80
CA PRO A 329 18.50 -5.83 -18.96
C PRO A 329 17.66 -6.18 -17.72
N ARG A 330 18.24 -6.06 -16.51
CA ARG A 330 17.52 -6.30 -15.25
C ARG A 330 16.36 -5.31 -15.02
N ASN A 331 16.62 -4.01 -15.18
CA ASN A 331 15.61 -2.96 -14.99
C ASN A 331 14.55 -2.99 -16.10
N ILE A 332 14.94 -3.30 -17.33
CA ILE A 332 14.03 -3.54 -18.45
C ILE A 332 13.14 -4.74 -18.15
N GLY A 333 13.69 -5.84 -17.62
CA GLY A 333 12.93 -7.01 -17.19
C GLY A 333 11.89 -6.66 -16.13
N TYR A 334 12.27 -5.91 -15.09
CA TYR A 334 11.32 -5.43 -14.08
C TYR A 334 10.26 -4.51 -14.68
N GLY A 335 10.64 -3.59 -15.56
CA GLY A 335 9.71 -2.68 -16.24
C GLY A 335 8.73 -3.42 -17.14
N LEU A 336 9.19 -4.44 -17.87
CA LEU A 336 8.36 -5.25 -18.75
C LEU A 336 7.36 -6.09 -17.95
N VAL A 337 7.81 -6.77 -16.89
CA VAL A 337 6.91 -7.53 -16.00
C VAL A 337 5.90 -6.59 -15.34
N LEU A 338 6.32 -5.42 -14.89
CA LEU A 338 5.43 -4.41 -14.32
C LEU A 338 4.35 -3.98 -15.31
N ILE A 339 4.73 -3.65 -16.56
CA ILE A 339 3.77 -3.28 -17.61
C ILE A 339 2.82 -4.44 -17.90
N LEU A 340 3.32 -5.67 -18.04
CA LEU A 340 2.48 -6.84 -18.27
C LEU A 340 1.50 -7.09 -17.12
N SER A 341 1.93 -6.94 -15.87
CA SER A 341 1.06 -7.08 -14.69
C SER A 341 -0.01 -6.00 -14.64
N ILE A 342 0.34 -4.74 -14.93
CA ILE A 342 -0.62 -3.62 -14.99
C ILE A 342 -1.64 -3.88 -16.10
N THR A 343 -1.19 -4.18 -17.32
CA THR A 343 -2.07 -4.46 -18.45
C THR A 343 -2.96 -5.66 -18.18
N GLY A 344 -2.41 -6.75 -17.61
CA GLY A 344 -3.18 -7.94 -17.25
C GLY A 344 -4.25 -7.66 -16.19
N LEU A 345 -3.94 -6.85 -15.17
CA LEU A 345 -4.91 -6.45 -14.16
C LEU A 345 -6.01 -5.56 -14.75
N VAL A 346 -5.64 -4.53 -15.52
CA VAL A 346 -6.59 -3.63 -16.17
C VAL A 346 -7.50 -4.42 -17.11
N TRP A 347 -6.93 -5.32 -17.91
CA TRP A 347 -7.70 -6.19 -18.79
C TRP A 347 -8.64 -7.12 -18.01
N SER A 348 -8.15 -7.76 -16.94
CA SER A 348 -8.97 -8.62 -16.09
C SER A 348 -10.14 -7.90 -15.43
N VAL A 349 -9.96 -6.64 -15.04
CA VAL A 349 -11.04 -5.79 -14.50
C VAL A 349 -12.02 -5.40 -15.61
N ALA A 350 -11.51 -5.01 -16.78
CA ALA A 350 -12.33 -4.57 -17.92
C ALA A 350 -13.16 -5.70 -18.56
N THR A 351 -12.68 -6.94 -18.53
CA THR A 351 -13.42 -8.11 -19.07
C THR A 351 -14.15 -8.92 -17.99
N ARG A 352 -14.37 -8.33 -16.81
CA ARG A 352 -15.13 -8.97 -15.75
C ARG A 352 -16.55 -9.27 -16.26
N ALA A 353 -17.01 -10.52 -16.10
CA ALA A 353 -18.39 -10.87 -16.36
C ALA A 353 -19.33 -10.03 -15.47
N THR A 354 -20.33 -9.42 -16.09
CA THR A 354 -21.33 -8.56 -15.44
C THR A 354 -22.35 -9.37 -14.64
N VAL A 355 -22.59 -10.63 -15.04
CA VAL A 355 -23.44 -11.57 -14.32
C VAL A 355 -22.76 -12.92 -14.21
N GLU A 356 -22.82 -13.50 -13.02
CA GLU A 356 -22.26 -14.81 -12.72
C GLU A 356 -23.37 -15.77 -12.27
N LEU A 357 -23.54 -16.84 -13.04
CA LEU A 357 -24.37 -17.99 -12.69
C LEU A 357 -23.44 -19.08 -12.11
N THR A 358 -23.75 -19.60 -10.93
CA THR A 358 -23.07 -20.77 -10.36
C THR A 358 -24.12 -21.83 -10.03
N VAL A 359 -23.93 -23.04 -10.54
CA VAL A 359 -24.83 -24.17 -10.29
C VAL A 359 -24.08 -25.29 -9.59
N ARG A 360 -24.58 -25.70 -8.42
CA ARG A 360 -24.04 -26.82 -7.65
C ARG A 360 -25.10 -27.89 -7.45
N GLN A 361 -24.87 -29.09 -7.97
CA GLN A 361 -25.79 -30.21 -7.76
C GLN A 361 -25.76 -30.68 -6.29
N ILE A 362 -26.94 -30.82 -5.68
CA ILE A 362 -27.09 -31.41 -4.36
C ILE A 362 -27.07 -32.94 -4.51
N ARG A 363 -26.06 -33.60 -3.93
CA ARG A 363 -25.80 -35.03 -4.15
C ARG A 363 -26.45 -35.97 -3.12
N GLN A 364 -27.13 -35.44 -2.10
CA GLN A 364 -27.71 -36.22 -1.00
C GLN A 364 -29.19 -35.89 -0.81
N PRO A 365 -30.11 -36.72 -1.36
CA PRO A 365 -29.90 -37.75 -2.38
C PRO A 365 -29.66 -37.15 -3.78
N ILE A 366 -28.96 -37.88 -4.66
CA ILE A 366 -28.56 -37.40 -6.00
C ILE A 366 -29.75 -37.30 -6.97
N SER A 367 -30.69 -38.23 -6.88
CA SER A 367 -31.98 -38.21 -7.57
C SER A 367 -33.06 -38.70 -6.61
N VAL A 368 -34.28 -38.21 -6.78
CA VAL A 368 -35.47 -38.64 -6.02
C VAL A 368 -36.56 -39.01 -7.00
N THR A 369 -37.11 -40.20 -6.84
CA THR A 369 -38.27 -40.68 -7.60
C THR A 369 -39.55 -40.13 -6.99
N LEU A 370 -40.40 -39.50 -7.81
CA LEU A 370 -41.71 -38.97 -7.41
C LEU A 370 -42.82 -40.01 -7.62
N SER A 371 -43.99 -39.75 -7.02
CA SER A 371 -45.15 -40.66 -7.06
C SER A 371 -45.77 -40.82 -8.44
N ASP A 372 -45.59 -39.83 -9.32
CA ASP A 372 -45.99 -39.84 -10.73
C ASP A 372 -45.01 -40.60 -11.64
N GLY A 373 -43.93 -41.14 -11.05
CA GLY A 373 -42.89 -41.83 -11.78
C GLY A 373 -41.87 -40.89 -12.44
N SER A 374 -41.91 -39.57 -12.23
CA SER A 374 -40.83 -38.69 -12.67
C SER A 374 -39.60 -38.80 -11.76
N GLU A 375 -38.42 -38.44 -12.27
CA GLU A 375 -37.20 -38.32 -11.49
C GLU A 375 -36.89 -36.84 -11.24
N GLN A 376 -36.43 -36.50 -10.04
CA GLN A 376 -36.12 -35.14 -9.63
C GLN A 376 -34.65 -35.02 -9.19
N ASN A 377 -33.91 -34.10 -9.79
CA ASN A 377 -32.60 -33.66 -9.33
C ASN A 377 -32.69 -32.27 -8.69
N ARG A 378 -31.90 -32.03 -7.66
CA ARG A 378 -31.85 -30.73 -6.96
C ARG A 378 -30.52 -30.04 -7.24
N TYR A 379 -30.59 -28.76 -7.57
CA TYR A 379 -29.45 -27.89 -7.83
C TYR A 379 -29.56 -26.65 -6.96
N GLU A 380 -28.49 -26.31 -6.29
CA GLU A 380 -28.33 -25.02 -5.65
C GLU A 380 -27.79 -24.05 -6.68
N ILE A 381 -28.58 -23.02 -6.98
CA ILE A 381 -28.26 -22.00 -7.96
C ILE A 381 -27.98 -20.72 -7.22
N LYS A 382 -26.82 -20.13 -7.53
CA LYS A 382 -26.44 -18.80 -7.09
C LYS A 382 -26.31 -17.92 -8.32
N ILE A 383 -27.04 -16.82 -8.33
CA ILE A 383 -26.94 -15.78 -9.37
C ILE A 383 -26.39 -14.53 -8.69
N SER A 384 -25.39 -13.92 -9.30
CA SER A 384 -24.79 -12.67 -8.80
C SER A 384 -24.86 -11.61 -9.90
N ASN A 385 -25.58 -10.52 -9.63
CA ASN A 385 -25.59 -9.33 -10.45
C ASN A 385 -24.41 -8.45 -10.02
N LYS A 386 -23.46 -8.22 -10.94
CA LYS A 386 -22.29 -7.38 -10.72
C LYS A 386 -22.38 -6.07 -11.50
N THR A 387 -23.57 -5.73 -12.00
CA THR A 387 -23.87 -4.44 -12.64
C THR A 387 -24.41 -3.44 -11.62
N GLU A 388 -24.35 -2.16 -11.99
CA GLU A 388 -24.92 -1.03 -11.23
C GLU A 388 -26.42 -0.83 -11.49
N GLU A 389 -27.01 -1.66 -12.36
CA GLU A 389 -28.42 -1.56 -12.76
C GLU A 389 -29.25 -2.70 -12.16
N LEU A 390 -30.54 -2.42 -11.97
CA LEU A 390 -31.50 -3.45 -11.62
C LEU A 390 -31.78 -4.28 -12.87
N VAL A 391 -31.49 -5.58 -12.81
CA VAL A 391 -31.66 -6.47 -13.96
C VAL A 391 -32.62 -7.59 -13.61
N GLU A 392 -33.47 -7.94 -14.55
CA GLU A 392 -34.40 -9.06 -14.41
C GLU A 392 -33.96 -10.25 -15.25
N TYR A 393 -33.88 -11.41 -14.62
CA TYR A 393 -33.48 -12.65 -15.30
C TYR A 393 -34.53 -13.75 -15.16
N ARG A 394 -34.59 -14.63 -16.15
CA ARG A 394 -35.28 -15.91 -16.11
C ARG A 394 -34.29 -17.05 -16.32
N LEU A 395 -34.52 -18.16 -15.63
CA LEU A 395 -33.69 -19.35 -15.76
C LEU A 395 -34.36 -20.37 -16.68
N LEU A 396 -33.64 -20.86 -17.67
CA LEU A 396 -34.10 -21.89 -18.60
C LEU A 396 -33.26 -23.15 -18.48
N VAL A 397 -33.85 -24.26 -18.91
CA VAL A 397 -33.19 -25.57 -19.01
C VAL A 397 -33.21 -25.96 -20.48
N GLU A 398 -32.03 -26.17 -21.05
CA GLU A 398 -31.84 -26.62 -22.43
C GLU A 398 -31.17 -28.00 -22.48
N GLY A 399 -31.45 -28.78 -23.51
CA GLY A 399 -30.88 -30.13 -23.69
C GLY A 399 -31.64 -31.26 -22.98
N LEU A 400 -32.73 -30.95 -22.25
CA LEU A 400 -33.66 -31.94 -21.69
C LEU A 400 -35.08 -31.66 -22.19
N PRO A 401 -35.57 -32.35 -23.22
CA PRO A 401 -36.93 -32.18 -23.68
C PRO A 401 -37.92 -32.55 -22.56
N GLY A 402 -39.06 -31.87 -22.46
CA GLY A 402 -40.08 -32.18 -21.46
C GLY A 402 -39.69 -32.03 -19.98
N ALA A 403 -38.50 -31.48 -19.68
CA ALA A 403 -38.09 -31.20 -18.32
C ALA A 403 -38.91 -30.05 -17.73
N GLN A 404 -39.35 -30.22 -16.48
CA GLN A 404 -40.01 -29.17 -15.72
C GLN A 404 -39.01 -28.59 -14.70
N LEU A 405 -38.82 -27.27 -14.78
CA LEU A 405 -38.00 -26.51 -13.82
C LEU A 405 -38.92 -25.92 -12.75
N ASP A 406 -38.71 -26.32 -11.51
CA ASP A 406 -39.37 -25.76 -10.32
C ASP A 406 -38.33 -25.01 -9.49
N VAL A 407 -38.46 -23.69 -9.40
CA VAL A 407 -37.58 -22.81 -8.61
C VAL A 407 -38.22 -22.40 -7.26
N GLY A 408 -39.36 -22.97 -6.90
CA GLY A 408 -40.07 -22.65 -5.64
C GLY A 408 -40.89 -21.36 -5.68
N GLY A 409 -41.14 -20.79 -6.86
CA GLY A 409 -41.89 -19.55 -7.07
C GLY A 409 -42.00 -19.19 -8.55
N GLU A 410 -42.30 -17.92 -8.86
CA GLU A 410 -42.24 -17.41 -10.24
C GLU A 410 -40.80 -17.44 -10.76
N ASN A 411 -40.62 -17.90 -12.00
CA ASN A 411 -39.31 -17.96 -12.66
C ASN A 411 -38.89 -16.58 -13.22
N ARG A 412 -38.93 -15.58 -12.34
CA ARG A 412 -38.54 -14.19 -12.60
C ARG A 412 -37.76 -13.68 -11.40
N PHE A 413 -36.49 -13.40 -11.61
CA PHE A 413 -35.58 -12.95 -10.56
C PHE A 413 -35.23 -11.48 -10.79
N GLN A 414 -35.78 -10.61 -9.95
CA GLN A 414 -35.36 -9.21 -9.89
C GLN A 414 -34.08 -9.11 -9.07
N MET A 415 -32.98 -8.77 -9.74
CA MET A 415 -31.69 -8.62 -9.12
C MET A 415 -31.35 -7.14 -8.99
N ARG A 416 -31.33 -6.67 -7.74
CA ARG A 416 -30.80 -5.33 -7.45
C ARG A 416 -29.34 -5.24 -7.93
N PRO A 417 -28.85 -4.03 -8.23
CA PRO A 417 -27.44 -3.80 -8.42
C PRO A 417 -26.64 -4.52 -7.35
N GLU A 418 -25.52 -5.12 -7.74
CA GLU A 418 -24.54 -5.62 -6.78
C GLU A 418 -25.03 -6.74 -5.82
N SER A 419 -26.18 -7.35 -6.11
CA SER A 419 -26.82 -8.34 -5.24
C SER A 419 -26.54 -9.78 -5.69
N HIS A 420 -26.70 -10.72 -4.76
CA HIS A 420 -26.73 -12.14 -5.09
C HIS A 420 -27.96 -12.80 -4.49
N ILE A 421 -28.52 -13.75 -5.23
CA ILE A 421 -29.60 -14.60 -4.78
C ILE A 421 -29.16 -16.05 -4.82
N GLN A 422 -29.64 -16.83 -3.85
CA GLN A 422 -29.38 -18.25 -3.76
C GLN A 422 -30.70 -18.98 -3.54
N PHE A 423 -31.00 -19.93 -4.40
CA PHE A 423 -32.21 -20.74 -4.33
C PHE A 423 -31.95 -22.17 -4.80
N ILE A 424 -32.91 -23.04 -4.52
CA ILE A 424 -32.84 -24.45 -4.92
C ILE A 424 -33.76 -24.65 -6.12
N ALA A 425 -33.18 -24.95 -7.27
CA ALA A 425 -33.91 -25.41 -8.44
C ALA A 425 -34.09 -26.92 -8.40
N ARG A 426 -35.29 -27.37 -8.75
CA ARG A 426 -35.65 -28.78 -8.92
C ARG A 426 -35.94 -29.00 -10.39
N VAL A 427 -35.15 -29.85 -11.03
CA VAL A 427 -35.40 -30.28 -12.41
C VAL A 427 -36.10 -31.63 -12.32
N ARG A 428 -37.28 -31.74 -12.92
CA ARG A 428 -38.05 -32.98 -13.00
C ARG A 428 -38.09 -33.45 -14.45
N LEU A 429 -37.83 -34.73 -14.66
CA LEU A 429 -37.88 -35.34 -15.98
C LEU A 429 -38.92 -36.47 -15.99
N PRO A 430 -39.88 -36.47 -16.94
CA PRO A 430 -40.90 -37.51 -17.04
C PRO A 430 -40.28 -38.87 -17.42
N PRO A 431 -40.93 -39.98 -17.04
CA PRO A 431 -40.40 -41.33 -17.21
C PRO A 431 -40.01 -41.67 -18.66
N GLU A 432 -40.76 -41.16 -19.64
CA GLU A 432 -40.55 -41.39 -21.07
C GLU A 432 -39.19 -40.90 -21.60
N GLN A 433 -38.53 -40.01 -20.86
CA GLN A 433 -37.28 -39.37 -21.28
C GLN A 433 -36.05 -39.84 -20.49
N LEU A 434 -36.22 -40.78 -19.56
CA LEU A 434 -35.14 -41.37 -18.75
C LEU A 434 -34.32 -42.40 -19.55
N ARG A 435 -33.56 -41.93 -20.55
CA ARG A 435 -32.83 -42.80 -21.51
C ARG A 435 -31.44 -43.25 -21.05
N ALA A 436 -30.85 -42.60 -20.06
CA ALA A 436 -29.50 -42.90 -19.58
C ALA A 436 -29.34 -42.58 -18.09
N GLU A 437 -28.35 -43.18 -17.42
CA GLU A 437 -28.02 -42.88 -16.01
C GLU A 437 -27.59 -41.42 -15.80
N ARG A 438 -27.03 -40.80 -16.84
CA ARG A 438 -26.49 -39.44 -16.83
C ARG A 438 -26.84 -38.74 -18.14
N LEU A 439 -27.61 -37.66 -18.05
CA LEU A 439 -28.01 -36.83 -19.19
C LEU A 439 -27.36 -35.44 -19.06
N PRO A 440 -26.55 -35.00 -20.04
CA PRO A 440 -26.03 -33.63 -20.06
C PRO A 440 -27.14 -32.63 -20.39
N PHE A 441 -27.12 -31.48 -19.74
CA PHE A 441 -28.03 -30.37 -20.01
C PHE A 441 -27.41 -29.04 -19.63
N LYS A 442 -28.06 -27.93 -19.99
CA LYS A 442 -27.59 -26.59 -19.65
C LYS A 442 -28.65 -25.80 -18.91
N PHE A 443 -28.21 -25.06 -17.89
CA PHE A 443 -28.96 -23.93 -17.38
C PHE A 443 -28.60 -22.69 -18.18
N VAL A 444 -29.59 -21.96 -18.68
CA VAL A 444 -29.38 -20.72 -19.44
C VAL A 444 -30.09 -19.59 -18.72
N LEU A 445 -29.32 -18.62 -18.25
CA LEU A 445 -29.84 -17.41 -17.62
C LEU A 445 -30.01 -16.34 -18.70
N VAL A 446 -31.25 -15.95 -18.96
CA VAL A 446 -31.61 -15.00 -20.04
C VAL A 446 -32.19 -13.73 -19.41
N PRO A 447 -31.75 -12.53 -19.80
CA PRO A 447 -32.39 -11.29 -19.36
C PRO A 447 -33.82 -11.20 -19.90
N PHE A 448 -34.68 -10.50 -19.18
CA PHE A 448 -36.08 -10.29 -19.58
C PHE A 448 -36.22 -9.20 -20.66
N ASP A 449 -35.34 -8.20 -20.66
CA ASP A 449 -35.19 -7.21 -21.74
C ASP A 449 -34.01 -7.63 -22.65
N GLU A 450 -34.27 -7.78 -23.95
CA GLU A 450 -33.34 -8.35 -24.94
C GLU A 450 -32.11 -7.46 -25.24
N GLU A 451 -32.05 -6.22 -24.75
CA GLU A 451 -31.11 -5.22 -25.28
C GLU A 451 -29.75 -5.08 -24.56
N SER A 452 -29.49 -5.69 -23.39
CA SER A 452 -28.28 -5.29 -22.64
C SER A 452 -27.39 -6.35 -21.99
N VAL A 453 -27.70 -7.66 -22.01
CA VAL A 453 -26.77 -8.66 -21.40
C VAL A 453 -26.73 -9.98 -22.15
N HIS A 454 -25.53 -10.52 -22.36
CA HIS A 454 -25.34 -11.86 -22.91
C HIS A 454 -25.94 -12.94 -21.98
N ALA A 455 -26.64 -13.92 -22.57
CA ALA A 455 -27.12 -15.07 -21.81
C ALA A 455 -25.94 -15.82 -21.18
N VAL A 456 -26.10 -16.22 -19.91
CA VAL A 456 -25.06 -16.97 -19.18
C VAL A 456 -25.46 -18.44 -19.15
N GLU A 457 -24.64 -19.28 -19.77
CA GLU A 457 -24.85 -20.73 -19.80
C GLU A 457 -24.04 -21.45 -18.72
N TRP A 458 -24.61 -22.51 -18.15
CA TRP A 458 -23.91 -23.42 -17.24
C TRP A 458 -24.24 -24.88 -17.55
N GLU A 459 -23.22 -25.68 -17.84
CA GLU A 459 -23.38 -27.11 -18.10
C GLU A 459 -23.59 -27.90 -16.81
N ALA A 460 -24.61 -28.75 -16.80
CA ALA A 460 -24.97 -29.60 -15.68
C ALA A 460 -25.30 -31.02 -16.15
N PHE A 461 -25.40 -31.93 -15.19
CA PHE A 461 -25.78 -33.31 -15.45
C PHE A 461 -27.00 -33.67 -14.62
N PHE A 462 -27.96 -34.32 -15.27
CA PHE A 462 -29.13 -34.91 -14.65
C PHE A 462 -28.86 -36.40 -14.43
N PHE A 463 -29.09 -36.87 -13.20
CA PHE A 463 -28.82 -38.25 -12.82
C PHE A 463 -30.13 -39.02 -12.63
N VAL A 464 -30.15 -40.25 -13.13
CA VAL A 464 -31.29 -41.15 -13.02
C VAL A 464 -30.94 -42.29 -12.06
N SER A 465 -31.88 -42.70 -11.22
CA SER A 465 -31.70 -43.86 -10.35
C SER A 465 -31.37 -45.13 -11.16
N ARG A 466 -30.30 -45.84 -10.77
CA ARG A 466 -29.82 -47.07 -11.43
C ARG A 466 -30.88 -48.17 -11.56
N GLN A 467 -31.91 -48.19 -10.71
CA GLN A 467 -32.94 -49.22 -10.76
C GLN A 467 -33.85 -49.12 -12.00
N ARG A 468 -33.96 -47.94 -12.63
CA ARG A 468 -34.89 -47.72 -13.76
C ARG A 468 -34.29 -47.79 -15.15
N VAL A 469 -33.00 -47.51 -15.32
CA VAL A 469 -32.36 -47.65 -16.64
C VAL A 469 -32.45 -49.12 -17.13
N LYS A 470 -32.57 -50.08 -16.21
CA LYS A 470 -32.82 -51.50 -16.51
C LYS A 470 -34.28 -51.88 -16.78
N GLN A 471 -35.26 -51.01 -16.46
CA GLN A 471 -36.69 -51.29 -16.66
C GLN A 471 -37.25 -50.65 -17.95
N GLY A 472 -36.54 -49.67 -18.52
CA GLY A 472 -36.92 -48.99 -19.77
C GLY A 472 -36.12 -49.43 -21.01
N SER A 473 -35.26 -50.44 -20.89
CA SER A 473 -34.49 -51.04 -22.01
C SER A 473 -35.19 -52.24 -22.61
#